data_AF-A0AAQ3KH65-F1
#
_entry.id   AF-A0AAQ3KH65-F1
#
_cell.length_a   1.000
_cell.length_b   1.000
_cell.length_c   1.000
_cell.angle_alpha   90.00
_cell.angle_beta   90.00
_cell.angle_gamma   90.00
#
_symmetry.space_group_name_H-M   'P 1'
#
loop_
_entity.id
_entity.type
_entity.pdbx_description
1 polymer ?
#
loop_
_entity_poly.entity_id
_entity_poly.type
_entity_poly.pdbx_seq_one_letter_code
_entity_poly.pdbx_strand_id
1 'polypeptide(L)' 'MFGYRVRLWSCTVEKLLQLRGDKCKFILAYVSRAKIMDSMVVNEAIKHGMRISEVDGTRSVMANLEGVIFEMTVK' A
#
# COMPACT_ATOMS: atom_id res chain seq x y z
N MET A 1 -10.69 14.16 -2.38
CA MET A 1 -9.65 14.53 -1.39
C MET A 1 -8.71 13.39 -1.00
N PHE A 2 -9.02 12.12 -1.27
CA PHE A 2 -8.15 10.98 -0.92
C PHE A 2 -6.89 10.82 -1.80
N GLY A 3 -6.96 11.16 -3.09
CA GLY A 3 -5.85 10.93 -4.02
C GLY A 3 -4.55 11.68 -3.70
N TYR A 4 -4.62 12.91 -3.19
CA TYR A 4 -3.43 13.71 -2.87
C TYR A 4 -2.58 13.09 -1.74
N ARG A 5 -3.24 12.44 -0.77
CA ARG A 5 -2.57 11.84 0.39
C ARG A 5 -1.89 10.52 0.02
N VAL A 6 -2.53 9.72 -0.84
CA VAL A 6 -1.96 8.48 -1.38
C VAL A 6 -0.73 8.76 -2.24
N ARG A 7 -0.78 9.83 -3.04
CA ARG A 7 0.35 10.27 -3.88
C ARG A 7 1.59 10.65 -3.07
N LEU A 8 1.41 11.48 -2.04
CA LEU A 8 2.50 11.86 -1.12
C LEU A 8 3.09 10.65 -0.40
N TRP A 9 2.24 9.73 0.04
CA TRP A 9 2.68 8.50 0.69
C TRP A 9 3.52 7.64 -0.25
N SER A 10 3.07 7.43 -1.49
CA SER A 10 3.80 6.61 -2.48
C SER A 10 5.18 7.19 -2.80
N CYS A 11 5.30 8.50 -3.07
CA CYS A 11 6.61 9.13 -3.31
C CYS A 11 7.55 9.04 -2.10
N THR A 12 7.01 9.00 -0.88
CA THR A 12 7.81 8.87 0.34
C THR A 12 8.30 7.43 0.51
N VAL A 13 7.43 6.45 0.29
CA VAL A 13 7.76 5.02 0.35
C VAL A 13 8.77 4.65 -0.73
N GLU A 14 8.63 5.18 -1.94
CA GLU A 14 9.59 5.01 -3.04
C GLU A 14 10.99 5.48 -2.63
N LYS A 15 11.11 6.73 -2.14
CA LYS A 15 12.39 7.28 -1.70
C LYS A 15 12.98 6.48 -0.54
N LEU A 16 12.16 6.04 0.41
CA LEU A 16 12.62 5.22 1.53
C LEU A 16 13.12 3.85 1.07
N LEU A 17 12.43 3.23 0.11
CA LEU A 17 12.84 1.96 -0.50
C LEU A 17 14.14 2.12 -1.30
N GLN A 18 14.26 3.17 -2.12
CA GLN A 18 15.49 3.48 -2.85
C GLN A 18 16.68 3.77 -1.91
N LEU A 19 16.44 4.46 -0.79
CA LEU A 19 17.49 4.77 0.19
C LEU A 19 17.98 3.54 0.96
N ARG A 20 17.13 2.54 1.20
CA ARG A 20 17.49 1.33 1.95
C ARG A 20 17.79 0.10 1.07
N GLY A 21 17.61 0.20 -0.25
CA GLY A 21 17.87 -0.86 -1.23
C GLY A 21 16.97 -2.10 -1.07
N ASP A 22 17.33 -3.18 -1.77
CA ASP A 22 16.56 -4.44 -1.95
C ASP A 22 16.22 -5.23 -0.67
N LYS A 23 16.66 -4.75 0.51
CA LYS A 23 16.45 -5.44 1.79
C LYS A 23 15.24 -4.92 2.57
N CYS A 24 14.52 -3.93 2.06
CA CYS A 24 13.37 -3.35 2.76
C CYS A 24 12.03 -3.77 2.15
N LYS A 25 11.18 -4.33 3.01
CA LYS A 25 9.77 -4.59 2.75
C LYS A 25 8.95 -3.55 3.50
N PHE A 26 8.03 -2.88 2.80
CA PHE A 26 7.07 -1.99 3.44
C PHE A 26 5.76 -2.73 3.63
N ILE A 27 5.24 -2.68 4.86
CA ILE A 27 3.95 -3.30 5.19
C ILE A 27 2.97 -2.17 5.45
N LEU A 28 1.94 -2.08 4.63
CA LEU A 28 0.82 -1.16 4.80
C LEU A 28 -0.38 -1.94 5.34
N ALA A 29 -0.71 -1.71 6.60
CA ALA A 29 -1.95 -2.21 7.19
C ALA A 29 -2.91 -1.04 7.41
N TYR A 30 -4.14 -1.16 6.92
CA TYR A 30 -5.19 -0.20 7.23
C TYR A 30 -6.56 -0.87 7.34
N VAL A 31 -7.44 -0.22 8.09
CA VAL A 31 -8.82 -0.64 8.31
C VAL A 31 -9.71 0.41 7.68
N SER A 32 -10.45 0.05 6.63
CA SER A 32 -11.27 0.98 5.86
C SER A 32 -12.62 0.37 5.51
N ARG A 33 -13.63 1.23 5.45
CA ARG A 33 -14.95 0.91 4.89
C ARG A 33 -14.98 1.01 3.36
N ALA A 34 -13.97 1.65 2.76
CA ALA A 34 -13.95 2.00 1.36
C ALA A 34 -12.88 1.21 0.60
N LYS A 35 -13.31 0.22 -0.19
CA LYS A 35 -12.50 -0.55 -1.15
C LYS A 35 -11.81 0.31 -2.22
N ILE A 36 -12.25 1.56 -2.37
CA ILE A 36 -11.67 2.53 -3.30
C ILE A 36 -10.22 2.87 -2.91
N MET A 37 -9.87 2.80 -1.62
CA MET A 37 -8.48 3.02 -1.19
C MET A 37 -7.54 1.93 -1.73
N ASP A 38 -7.97 0.67 -1.74
CA ASP A 38 -7.20 -0.46 -2.23
C ASP A 38 -6.73 -0.21 -3.67
N SER A 39 -7.68 0.11 -4.56
CA SER A 39 -7.39 0.38 -5.97
C SER A 39 -6.52 1.63 -6.17
N MET A 40 -6.69 2.67 -5.35
CA MET A 40 -5.86 3.88 -5.43
C MET A 40 -4.41 3.62 -5.03
N VAL A 41 -4.22 2.90 -3.92
CA VAL A 41 -2.89 2.55 -3.41
C VAL A 41 -2.16 1.66 -4.41
N VAL A 42 -2.85 0.67 -4.98
CA VAL A 42 -2.28 -0.23 -6.00
C VAL A 42 -1.89 0.52 -7.26
N ASN A 43 -2.79 1.36 -7.79
CA ASN A 43 -2.53 2.09 -9.03
C ASN A 43 -1.37 3.10 -8.89
N GLU A 44 -1.27 3.78 -7.74
CA GLU A 44 -0.16 4.69 -7.48
C GLU A 44 1.16 3.91 -7.29
N ALA A 45 1.16 2.79 -6.56
CA ALA A 45 2.35 1.95 -6.41
C ALA A 45 2.90 1.47 -7.77
N ILE A 46 2.02 0.99 -8.66
CA ILE A 46 2.38 0.59 -10.03
C ILE A 46 2.98 1.76 -10.81
N LYS A 47 2.42 2.97 -10.67
CA LYS A 47 2.89 4.18 -11.35
C LYS A 47 4.32 4.58 -10.96
N HIS A 48 4.72 4.31 -9.72
CA HIS A 48 6.07 4.54 -9.23
C HIS A 48 6.98 3.30 -9.37
N GLY A 49 6.56 2.28 -10.14
CA GLY A 49 7.36 1.07 -10.39
C GLY A 49 7.51 0.14 -9.18
N MET A 50 6.71 0.33 -8.13
CA MET A 50 6.72 -0.50 -6.94
C MET A 50 5.81 -1.72 -7.13
N ARG A 51 6.23 -2.85 -6.57
CA ARG A 51 5.42 -4.06 -6.52
C ARG A 51 4.63 -4.04 -5.23
N ILE A 52 3.32 -4.19 -5.35
CA ILE A 52 2.39 -4.27 -4.22
C ILE A 52 1.64 -5.59 -4.30
N SER A 53 1.49 -6.27 -3.17
CA SER A 53 0.77 -7.54 -3.08
C SER A 53 -0.02 -7.56 -1.78
N GLU A 54 -1.29 -7.93 -1.86
CA GLU A 54 -2.08 -8.22 -0.67
C GLU A 54 -1.48 -9.48 -0.01
N VAL A 55 -1.30 -9.45 1.31
CA VAL A 55 -0.83 -10.64 2.02
C VAL A 55 -2.02 -11.57 2.21
N ASP A 56 -1.99 -12.70 1.49
CA ASP A 56 -3.06 -13.70 1.53
C ASP A 56 -3.41 -14.11 2.98
N GLY A 57 -4.70 -14.07 3.31
CA GLY A 57 -5.22 -14.42 4.64
C GLY A 57 -5.21 -13.29 5.68
N THR A 58 -4.69 -12.10 5.36
CA THR A 58 -4.74 -10.94 6.27
C THR A 58 -5.99 -10.08 6.11
N ARG A 59 -6.77 -10.29 5.04
CA ARG A 59 -8.06 -9.64 4.86
C ARG A 59 -9.04 -10.12 5.91
N SER A 60 -9.30 -9.28 6.90
CA SER A 60 -10.20 -9.58 8.00
C SER A 60 -11.34 -8.58 8.03
N VAL A 61 -12.57 -9.10 8.11
CA VAL A 61 -13.77 -8.29 8.21
C VAL A 61 -14.13 -8.18 9.69
N MET A 62 -13.79 -7.04 10.29
CA MET A 62 -14.20 -6.71 11.65
C MET A 62 -15.51 -5.93 11.59
N ALA A 63 -16.63 -6.65 11.76
CA ALA A 63 -18.00 -6.12 11.63
C ALA A 63 -18.29 -5.51 10.24
N ASN A 64 -18.24 -4.18 10.11
CA ASN A 64 -18.50 -3.42 8.87
C ASN A 64 -17.24 -2.75 8.30
N LEU A 65 -16.06 -3.08 8.83
CA LEU A 65 -14.77 -2.54 8.40
C LEU A 65 -13.94 -3.68 7.82
N GLU A 66 -13.42 -3.49 6.61
CA GLU A 66 -12.44 -4.42 6.04
C GLU A 66 -11.04 -3.93 6.42
N GLY A 67 -10.30 -4.77 7.13
CA GLY A 67 -8.87 -4.60 7.35
C GLY A 67 -8.09 -5.40 6.32
N VAL A 68 -7.09 -4.78 5.70
CA VAL A 68 -6.23 -5.41 4.71
C VAL A 68 -4.78 -5.04 4.97
N ILE A 69 -3.88 -5.99 4.72
CA ILE A 69 -2.44 -5.79 4.80
C ILE A 69 -1.85 -5.96 3.40
N PHE A 70 -1.13 -4.95 2.96
CA PHE A 70 -0.36 -4.96 1.72
C PHE A 70 1.13 -5.02 2.04
N GLU A 71 1.84 -5.88 1.34
CA GLU A 71 3.30 -5.87 1.25
C GLU A 71 3.72 -5.10 0.00
N MET A 72 4.74 -4.26 0.14
CA MET A 72 5.34 -3.50 -0.95
C MET A 72 6.84 -3.73 -1.01
N THR A 73 7.34 -3.89 -2.22
CA THR A 73 8.76 -4.05 -2.53
C THR A 73 9.15 -3.22 -3.75
N VAL A 74 10.39 -2.72 -3.75
CA VAL A 74 11.03 -2.19 -4.96
C VAL A 74 11.76 -3.34 -5.65
N LYS A 75 11.75 -3.33 -6.98
CA LYS A 75 12.37 -4.33 -7.83
C LYS A 75 13.72 -3.83 -8.33
#